data_AF-A0A0F7UR30-F1
#
_entry.id   AF-A0A0F7UR30-F1
#
_cell.length_a   1.000
_cell.length_b   1.000
_cell.length_c   1.000
_cell.angle_alpha   90.00
_cell.angle_beta   90.00
_cell.angle_gamma   90.00
#
_symmetry.space_group_name_H-M   'P 1'
#
loop_
_entity.id
_entity.type
_entity.pdbx_description
1 polymer ?
#
loop_
_entity_poly.entity_id
_entity_poly.type
_entity_poly.pdbx_seq_one_letter_code
_entity_poly.pdbx_strand_id
1 'polypeptide(L)'
;MTPSSVSEDFLDAFQKAFQEATAQTSKERHDRENAEQRYLCLETEMRECKKQNGALREQVASLLEKCNALVSENLKLSTELNQAKQQYDDERIKAKMFQDQVHDKLQKADALKETLQCAWKQLTSARAALSETELAAAQSKKENEQLRQDISIEKSICCFVRFFNQNRCNALQGEMRILAEQRKSETELCLSLKEQLKNFRQLQQAAGDIDSDNARLREELSRFQEDVCNLRMVEQKFASCKAELENLKQVNTQFALQIQSQQKKIESFQEKQREAEATSARLGFELKTEKQKNEELKATNELERLRCELTTEKQTVNKLQERERDLLRQCCATTQQAEEERAAQKQKMEEVHNIAKRSEDQNARLQQQIAEEELKRRQQEEEVHCLSHRLAELELKLTQLGADFHAQSGTLRSAQVGSTATGHCHQFSHKETEHHLRALQAMISVQEEVRLKEQTIRDATASEKTLRTRLLKTEEDLSACQEIMKVLERDKSLLFHYKVEFEKQAERAQEMRSRQRQHEEEISLLNEELQQRQLCHQDEINTLHSQLSDQMAREKGLADEVDRSHRRLEVLRIQLDEAEARIEALKVRI
;
A
#
# COMPACT_ATOMS: atom_id res chain seq x y z
N MET A 1 49.48 23.44 -126.39
CA MET A 1 50.07 22.52 -125.40
C MET A 1 51.14 23.26 -124.64
N THR A 2 50.96 23.42 -123.32
CA THR A 2 51.97 23.44 -122.25
C THR A 2 51.17 23.56 -120.95
N PRO A 3 51.21 22.58 -120.03
CA PRO A 3 50.45 22.61 -118.80
C PRO A 3 51.13 23.58 -117.83
N SER A 4 50.36 24.52 -117.27
CA SER A 4 50.78 25.34 -116.14
C SER A 4 50.95 24.41 -114.93
N SER A 5 52.19 24.09 -114.59
CA SER A 5 52.54 23.33 -113.39
C SER A 5 52.16 24.12 -112.14
N VAL A 6 51.17 23.63 -111.41
CA VAL A 6 50.93 24.03 -110.02
C VAL A 6 52.24 23.73 -109.26
N SER A 7 52.82 24.72 -108.57
CA SER A 7 54.09 24.51 -107.87
C SER A 7 53.86 23.58 -106.67
N GLU A 8 54.78 22.65 -106.44
CA GLU A 8 54.71 21.68 -105.33
C GLU A 8 54.54 22.39 -103.98
N ASP A 9 55.15 23.57 -103.81
CA ASP A 9 55.01 24.40 -102.61
C ASP A 9 53.56 24.83 -102.31
N PHE A 10 52.72 25.03 -103.33
CA PHE A 10 51.31 25.38 -103.13
C PHE A 10 50.48 24.17 -102.68
N LEU A 11 50.76 22.98 -103.22
CA LEU A 11 50.07 21.75 -102.84
C LEU A 11 50.45 21.34 -101.41
N ASP A 12 51.72 21.47 -101.03
CA ASP A 12 52.18 21.21 -99.67
C ASP A 12 51.61 22.21 -98.65
N ALA A 13 51.57 23.50 -98.99
CA ALA A 13 50.96 24.52 -98.14
C ALA A 13 49.45 24.30 -97.97
N PHE A 14 48.75 23.92 -99.05
CA PHE A 14 47.32 23.61 -98.99
C PHE A 14 47.05 22.34 -98.17
N GLN A 15 47.85 21.29 -98.36
CA GLN A 15 47.69 20.04 -97.63
C GLN A 15 48.00 20.22 -96.14
N LYS A 16 48.99 21.04 -95.79
CA LYS A 16 49.30 21.38 -94.40
C LYS A 16 48.20 22.22 -93.76
N ALA A 17 47.68 23.24 -94.44
CA ALA A 17 46.55 24.03 -93.97
C ALA A 17 45.27 23.19 -93.80
N PHE A 18 45.04 22.22 -94.68
CA PHE A 18 43.90 21.30 -94.58
C PHE A 18 44.06 20.32 -93.41
N GLN A 19 45.26 19.80 -93.17
CA GLN A 19 45.56 18.96 -92.01
C GLN A 19 45.46 19.72 -90.69
N GLU A 20 45.92 20.98 -90.64
CA GLU A 20 45.79 21.84 -89.46
C GLU A 20 44.32 22.20 -89.19
N ALA A 21 43.54 22.54 -90.23
CA ALA A 21 42.11 22.83 -90.09
C ALA A 21 41.30 21.60 -89.62
N THR A 22 41.64 20.41 -90.12
CA THR A 22 40.98 19.15 -89.69
C THR A 22 41.39 18.73 -88.28
N ALA A 23 42.66 18.90 -87.89
CA ALA A 23 43.12 18.67 -86.52
C ALA A 23 42.47 19.65 -85.53
N GLN A 24 42.30 20.92 -85.92
CA GLN A 24 41.67 21.93 -85.07
C GLN A 24 40.18 21.69 -84.90
N THR A 25 39.47 21.29 -85.96
CA THR A 25 38.05 20.89 -85.84
C THR A 25 37.87 19.58 -85.04
N SER A 26 38.80 18.63 -85.13
CA SER A 26 38.76 17.42 -84.30
C SER A 26 38.98 17.76 -82.82
N LYS A 27 39.92 18.68 -82.52
CA LYS A 27 40.18 19.15 -81.16
C LYS A 27 38.99 19.90 -80.58
N GLU A 28 38.38 20.80 -81.33
CA GLU A 28 37.17 21.52 -80.89
C GLU A 28 35.98 20.59 -80.65
N ARG A 29 35.82 19.53 -81.46
CA ARG A 29 34.81 18.49 -81.20
C ARG A 29 35.10 17.74 -79.91
N HIS A 30 36.34 17.31 -79.70
CA HIS A 30 36.74 16.58 -78.50
C HIS A 30 36.62 17.44 -77.23
N ASP A 31 36.98 18.72 -77.30
CA ASP A 31 36.84 19.67 -76.20
C ASP A 31 35.36 19.94 -75.87
N ARG A 32 34.47 19.99 -76.88
CA ARG A 32 33.01 20.05 -76.67
C ARG A 32 32.47 18.79 -76.01
N GLU A 33 32.84 17.61 -76.49
CA GLU A 33 32.40 16.34 -75.90
C GLU A 33 32.86 16.20 -74.43
N ASN A 34 34.10 16.61 -74.12
CA ASN A 34 34.59 16.65 -72.74
C ASN A 34 33.82 17.66 -71.87
N ALA A 35 33.47 18.83 -72.40
CA ALA A 35 32.69 19.82 -71.67
C ALA A 35 31.25 19.32 -71.39
N GLU A 36 30.62 18.66 -72.36
CA GLU A 36 29.30 18.03 -72.21
C GLU A 36 29.33 16.89 -71.17
N GLN A 37 30.36 16.04 -71.20
CA GLN A 37 30.52 14.98 -70.20
C GLN A 37 30.73 15.52 -68.78
N ARG A 38 31.53 16.58 -68.62
CA ARG A 38 31.72 17.24 -67.31
C ARG A 38 30.43 17.87 -66.81
N TYR A 39 29.67 18.51 -67.71
CA TYR A 39 28.38 19.10 -67.36
C TYR A 39 27.38 18.03 -66.90
N LEU A 40 27.28 16.91 -67.63
CA LEU A 40 26.45 15.77 -67.26
C LEU A 40 26.85 15.20 -65.89
N CYS A 41 28.15 15.01 -65.64
CA CYS A 41 28.65 14.51 -64.36
C CYS A 41 28.24 15.43 -63.19
N LEU A 42 28.47 16.74 -63.31
CA LEU A 42 28.04 17.75 -62.33
C LEU A 42 26.52 17.76 -62.13
N GLU A 43 25.73 17.59 -63.19
CA GLU A 43 24.28 17.54 -63.09
C GLU A 43 23.80 16.30 -62.33
N THR A 44 24.51 15.17 -62.47
CA THR A 44 24.22 13.92 -61.75
C THR A 44 24.56 14.06 -60.26
N GLU A 45 25.74 14.58 -59.94
CA GLU A 45 26.16 14.87 -58.56
C GLU A 45 25.22 15.84 -57.86
N MET A 46 24.77 16.89 -58.55
CA MET A 46 23.80 17.86 -58.03
C MET A 46 22.43 17.23 -57.73
N ARG A 47 21.95 16.30 -58.57
CA ARG A 47 20.71 15.57 -58.31
C ARG A 47 20.84 14.64 -57.10
N GLU A 48 21.98 13.95 -56.99
CA GLU A 48 22.24 13.02 -55.89
C GLU A 48 22.37 13.77 -54.55
N CYS A 49 23.06 14.90 -54.55
CA CYS A 49 23.18 15.79 -53.39
C CYS A 49 21.82 16.37 -52.96
N LYS A 50 20.94 16.76 -53.91
CA LYS A 50 19.56 17.17 -53.59
C LYS A 50 18.74 16.04 -52.97
N LYS A 51 18.89 14.80 -53.47
CA LYS A 51 18.19 13.63 -52.96
C LYS A 51 18.64 13.29 -51.53
N GLN A 52 19.95 13.33 -51.26
CA GLN A 52 20.51 13.12 -49.93
C GLN A 52 20.08 14.22 -48.95
N ASN A 53 20.06 15.49 -49.37
CA ASN A 53 19.60 16.61 -48.55
C ASN A 53 18.10 16.49 -48.21
N GLY A 54 17.28 16.04 -49.16
CA GLY A 54 15.86 15.70 -48.90
C GLY A 54 15.70 14.62 -47.83
N ALA A 55 16.42 13.50 -47.97
CA ALA A 55 16.37 12.40 -47.01
C ALA A 55 16.85 12.81 -45.60
N LEU A 56 17.89 13.65 -45.52
CA LEU A 56 18.38 14.20 -44.24
C LEU A 56 17.33 15.10 -43.58
N ARG A 57 16.62 15.94 -44.33
CA ARG A 57 15.56 16.79 -43.79
C ARG A 57 14.39 15.96 -43.23
N GLU A 58 14.01 14.89 -43.91
CA GLU A 58 12.96 13.97 -43.43
C GLU A 58 13.40 13.22 -42.16
N GLN A 59 14.66 12.76 -42.10
CA GLN A 59 15.20 12.15 -40.88
C GLN A 59 15.23 13.12 -39.70
N VAL A 60 15.67 14.37 -39.93
CA VAL A 60 15.68 15.41 -38.88
C VAL A 60 14.27 15.74 -38.42
N ALA A 61 13.30 15.86 -39.33
CA ALA A 61 11.90 16.08 -38.98
C ALA A 61 11.33 14.93 -38.13
N SER A 62 11.58 13.67 -38.53
CA SER A 62 11.15 12.50 -37.76
C SER A 62 11.80 12.43 -36.37
N LEU A 63 13.08 12.78 -36.25
CA LEU A 63 13.78 12.83 -34.96
C LEU A 63 13.23 13.92 -34.05
N LEU A 64 12.92 15.11 -34.60
CA LEU A 64 12.30 16.20 -33.85
C LEU A 64 10.90 15.82 -33.35
N GLU A 65 10.12 15.11 -34.15
CA GLU A 65 8.79 14.64 -33.77
C GLU A 65 8.87 13.61 -32.63
N LYS A 66 9.81 12.66 -32.71
CA LYS A 66 10.10 11.71 -31.62
C LYS A 66 10.58 12.41 -30.35
N CYS A 67 11.44 13.42 -30.47
CA CYS A 67 11.91 14.19 -29.31
C CYS A 67 10.76 14.96 -28.65
N ASN A 68 9.89 15.59 -29.44
CA ASN A 68 8.72 16.29 -28.91
C ASN A 68 7.73 15.34 -28.22
N ALA A 69 7.53 14.14 -28.75
CA ALA A 69 6.71 13.11 -28.10
C ALA A 69 7.30 12.70 -26.75
N LEU A 70 8.61 12.43 -26.69
CA LEU A 70 9.31 12.10 -25.45
C LEU A 70 9.25 13.22 -24.41
N VAL A 71 9.42 14.48 -24.82
CA VAL A 71 9.31 15.64 -23.91
C VAL A 71 7.88 15.77 -23.35
N SER A 72 6.86 15.56 -24.20
CA SER A 72 5.46 15.59 -23.79
C SER A 72 5.11 14.47 -22.79
N GLU A 73 5.61 13.26 -23.03
CA GLU A 73 5.43 12.13 -22.12
C GLU A 73 6.15 12.35 -20.78
N ASN A 74 7.37 12.90 -20.81
CA ASN A 74 8.13 13.20 -19.60
C ASN A 74 7.46 14.31 -18.76
N LEU A 75 6.86 15.31 -19.42
CA LEU A 75 6.03 16.33 -18.76
C LEU A 75 4.81 15.70 -18.05
N LYS A 76 4.11 14.76 -18.71
CA LYS A 76 2.99 14.04 -18.09
C LYS A 76 3.43 13.22 -16.88
N LEU A 77 4.48 12.42 -17.01
CA LEU A 77 5.02 11.62 -15.91
C LEU A 77 5.48 12.49 -14.73
N SER A 78 6.08 13.65 -15.01
CA SER A 78 6.46 14.63 -13.98
C SER A 78 5.25 15.22 -13.25
N THR A 79 4.17 15.53 -13.97
CA THR A 79 2.92 16.01 -13.34
C THR A 79 2.24 14.95 -12.50
N GLU A 80 2.19 13.70 -12.98
CA GLU A 80 1.62 12.56 -12.24
C GLU A 80 2.43 12.27 -10.96
N LEU A 81 3.77 12.35 -11.05
CA LEU A 81 4.65 12.18 -9.90
C LEU A 81 4.42 13.26 -8.83
N ASN A 82 4.28 14.52 -9.24
CA ASN A 82 4.02 15.61 -8.30
C ASN A 82 2.66 15.47 -7.62
N GLN A 83 1.62 15.02 -8.34
CA GLN A 83 0.31 14.73 -7.77
C GLN A 83 0.37 13.56 -6.77
N ALA A 84 1.04 12.48 -7.11
CA ALA A 84 1.22 11.33 -6.21
C ALA A 84 1.98 11.70 -4.93
N LYS A 85 3.01 12.54 -5.05
CA LYS A 85 3.76 13.05 -3.89
C LYS A 85 2.88 13.90 -2.97
N GLN A 86 2.06 14.77 -3.54
CA GLN A 86 1.17 15.62 -2.76
C GLN A 86 0.08 14.81 -2.04
N GLN A 87 -0.48 13.79 -2.70
CA GLN A 87 -1.41 12.86 -2.07
C GLN A 87 -0.77 12.11 -0.90
N TYR A 88 0.48 11.64 -1.05
CA TYR A 88 1.22 11.01 0.03
C TYR A 88 1.44 11.94 1.22
N ASP A 89 1.84 13.19 0.98
CA ASP A 89 2.05 14.17 2.05
C ASP A 89 0.74 14.49 2.79
N ASP A 90 -0.38 14.60 2.08
CA ASP A 90 -1.71 14.81 2.66
C ASP A 90 -2.17 13.62 3.52
N GLU A 91 -1.97 12.39 3.05
CA GLU A 91 -2.26 11.17 3.83
C GLU A 91 -1.39 11.08 5.08
N ARG A 92 -0.12 11.45 4.98
CA ARG A 92 0.81 11.48 6.12
C ARG A 92 0.36 12.46 7.20
N ILE A 93 -0.14 13.64 6.81
CA ILE A 93 -0.68 14.64 7.74
C ILE A 93 -1.95 14.10 8.42
N LYS A 94 -2.86 13.49 7.66
CA LYS A 94 -4.08 12.87 8.23
C LYS A 94 -3.76 11.77 9.22
N ALA A 95 -2.81 10.88 8.90
CA ALA A 95 -2.37 9.81 9.78
C ALA A 95 -1.79 10.36 11.10
N LYS A 96 -0.99 11.43 11.03
CA LYS A 96 -0.45 12.09 12.22
C LYS A 96 -1.55 12.72 13.08
N MET A 97 -2.51 13.43 12.46
CA MET A 97 -3.64 14.00 13.20
C MET A 97 -4.49 12.93 13.89
N PHE A 98 -4.71 11.78 13.25
CA PHE A 98 -5.41 10.65 13.85
C PHE A 98 -4.62 10.08 15.04
N GLN A 99 -3.30 9.92 14.88
CA GLN A 99 -2.43 9.43 15.96
C GLN A 99 -2.46 10.34 17.18
N ASP A 100 -2.39 11.66 16.98
CA ASP A 100 -2.46 12.65 18.06
C ASP A 100 -3.83 12.60 18.77
N GLN A 101 -4.94 12.47 18.01
CA GLN A 101 -6.28 12.32 18.59
C GLN A 101 -6.45 11.04 19.42
N VAL A 102 -5.87 9.92 18.97
CA VAL A 102 -5.92 8.67 19.76
C VAL A 102 -5.08 8.80 21.03
N HIS A 103 -3.93 9.47 20.96
CA HIS A 103 -3.09 9.70 22.13
C HIS A 103 -3.82 10.53 23.19
N ASP A 104 -4.50 11.61 22.79
CA ASP A 104 -5.31 12.44 23.70
C ASP A 104 -6.46 11.65 24.35
N LYS A 105 -7.11 10.76 23.59
CA LYS A 105 -8.19 9.90 24.12
C LYS A 105 -7.66 8.87 25.12
N LEU A 106 -6.51 8.26 24.84
CA LEU A 106 -5.86 7.32 25.75
C LEU A 106 -5.45 7.99 27.06
N GLN A 107 -4.87 9.19 27.02
CA GLN A 107 -4.54 9.94 28.24
C GLN A 107 -5.79 10.25 29.09
N LYS A 108 -6.92 10.61 28.46
CA LYS A 108 -8.19 10.82 29.18
C LYS A 108 -8.73 9.53 29.79
N ALA A 109 -8.58 8.40 29.10
CA ALA A 109 -8.99 7.09 29.62
C ALA A 109 -8.15 6.68 30.84
N ASP A 110 -6.84 6.91 30.81
CA ASP A 110 -5.96 6.64 31.96
C ASP A 110 -6.34 7.50 33.18
N ALA A 111 -6.63 8.79 32.98
CA ALA A 111 -7.11 9.67 34.06
C ALA A 111 -8.47 9.22 34.65
N LEU A 112 -9.39 8.74 33.80
CA LEU A 112 -10.66 8.18 34.23
C LEU A 112 -10.49 6.87 35.00
N LYS A 113 -9.55 6.01 34.58
CA LYS A 113 -9.22 4.76 35.27
C LYS A 113 -8.71 5.03 36.69
N GLU A 114 -7.83 6.00 36.88
CA GLU A 114 -7.38 6.42 38.21
C GLU A 114 -8.53 6.94 39.07
N THR A 115 -9.42 7.74 38.47
CA THR A 115 -10.62 8.28 39.14
C THR A 115 -11.58 7.17 39.56
N LEU A 116 -11.83 6.19 38.69
CA LEU A 116 -12.65 5.01 38.98
C LEU A 116 -12.04 4.14 40.06
N GLN A 117 -10.72 3.97 40.07
CA GLN A 117 -10.03 3.20 41.09
C GLN A 117 -10.13 3.87 42.47
N CYS A 118 -10.03 5.20 42.52
CA CYS A 118 -10.30 5.98 43.73
C CYS A 118 -11.77 5.85 44.18
N ALA A 119 -12.71 5.99 43.26
CA ALA A 119 -14.14 5.84 43.55
C ALA A 119 -14.48 4.41 44.01
N TRP A 120 -13.82 3.38 43.48
CA TRP A 120 -14.00 1.98 43.89
C TRP A 120 -13.53 1.77 45.35
N LYS A 121 -12.39 2.35 45.74
CA LYS A 121 -11.93 2.30 47.13
C LYS A 121 -12.91 2.99 48.08
N GLN A 122 -13.47 4.13 47.67
CA GLN A 122 -14.51 4.84 48.44
C GLN A 122 -15.82 4.03 48.53
N LEU A 123 -16.22 3.35 47.45
CA LEU A 123 -17.39 2.47 47.45
C LEU A 123 -17.22 1.27 48.40
N THR A 124 -16.03 0.68 48.41
CA THR A 124 -15.74 -0.49 49.22
C THR A 124 -15.79 -0.14 50.71
N SER A 125 -15.26 1.03 51.08
CA SER A 125 -15.37 1.58 52.43
C SER A 125 -16.80 2.00 52.79
N ALA A 126 -17.52 2.63 51.87
CA ALA A 126 -18.94 2.95 52.03
C ALA A 126 -19.83 1.71 52.24
N ARG A 127 -19.56 0.61 51.53
CA ARG A 127 -20.26 -0.68 51.72
C ARG A 127 -19.95 -1.32 53.07
N ALA A 128 -18.70 -1.25 53.52
CA ALA A 128 -18.32 -1.73 54.85
C ALA A 128 -19.05 -0.93 55.94
N ALA A 129 -19.04 0.40 55.84
CA ALA A 129 -19.76 1.28 56.75
C ALA A 129 -21.29 1.03 56.73
N LEU A 130 -21.88 0.82 55.54
CA LEU A 130 -23.29 0.47 55.41
C LEU A 130 -23.60 -0.83 56.16
N SER A 131 -22.81 -1.87 55.96
CA SER A 131 -23.00 -3.16 56.63
C SER A 131 -22.88 -3.05 58.15
N GLU A 132 -21.95 -2.23 58.65
CA GLU A 132 -21.81 -1.97 60.09
C GLU A 132 -23.03 -1.22 60.63
N THR A 133 -23.52 -0.20 59.92
CA THR A 133 -24.72 0.55 60.31
C THR A 133 -26.01 -0.27 60.23
N GLU A 134 -26.16 -1.16 59.24
CA GLU A 134 -27.31 -2.06 59.14
C GLU A 134 -27.31 -3.06 60.32
N LEU A 135 -26.13 -3.52 60.74
CA LEU A 135 -25.97 -4.42 61.88
C LEU A 135 -26.25 -3.69 63.21
N ALA A 136 -25.79 -2.43 63.36
CA ALA A 136 -26.12 -1.57 64.48
C ALA A 136 -27.62 -1.26 64.54
N ALA A 137 -28.26 -0.94 63.41
CA ALA A 137 -29.70 -0.69 63.32
C ALA A 137 -30.54 -1.95 63.67
N ALA A 138 -30.05 -3.14 63.30
CA ALA A 138 -30.67 -4.41 63.66
C ALA A 138 -30.54 -4.71 65.17
N GLN A 139 -29.39 -4.43 65.77
CA GLN A 139 -29.17 -4.53 67.22
C GLN A 139 -30.05 -3.54 67.99
N SER A 140 -30.06 -2.26 67.58
CA SER A 140 -30.93 -1.22 68.14
C SER A 140 -32.41 -1.58 68.03
N LYS A 141 -32.86 -2.20 66.92
CA LYS A 141 -34.23 -2.71 66.79
C LYS A 141 -34.54 -3.76 67.86
N LYS A 142 -33.63 -4.71 68.06
CA LYS A 142 -33.77 -5.79 69.05
C LYS A 142 -33.81 -5.23 70.47
N GLU A 143 -32.94 -4.28 70.79
CA GLU A 143 -32.90 -3.59 72.08
C GLU A 143 -34.17 -2.75 72.33
N ASN A 144 -34.67 -2.02 71.33
CA ASN A 144 -35.91 -1.26 71.44
C ASN A 144 -37.12 -2.17 71.67
N GLU A 145 -37.15 -3.33 71.02
CA GLU A 145 -38.20 -4.34 71.19
C GLU A 145 -38.17 -4.97 72.58
N GLN A 146 -36.96 -5.22 73.12
CA GLN A 146 -36.76 -5.64 74.51
C GLN A 146 -37.19 -4.56 75.52
N LEU A 147 -36.78 -3.31 75.34
CA LEU A 147 -37.17 -2.19 76.21
C LEU A 147 -38.68 -1.96 76.20
N ARG A 148 -39.36 -2.11 75.06
CA ARG A 148 -40.83 -2.04 74.99
C ARG A 148 -41.50 -3.15 75.80
N GLN A 149 -40.94 -4.36 75.78
CA GLN A 149 -41.42 -5.47 76.60
C GLN A 149 -41.19 -5.18 78.09
N ASP A 150 -40.00 -4.70 78.45
CA ASP A 150 -39.65 -4.35 79.84
C ASP A 150 -40.53 -3.22 80.39
N ILE A 151 -40.78 -2.15 79.61
CA ILE A 151 -41.73 -1.08 79.96
C ILE A 151 -43.15 -1.65 80.13
N SER A 152 -43.57 -2.60 79.28
CA SER A 152 -44.89 -3.22 79.38
C SER A 152 -45.04 -4.01 80.68
N ILE A 153 -44.01 -4.80 81.04
CA ILE A 153 -43.92 -5.55 82.29
C ILE A 153 -43.92 -4.58 83.48
N GLU A 154 -43.14 -3.50 83.42
CA GLU A 154 -43.09 -2.48 84.47
C GLU A 154 -44.42 -1.74 84.65
N LYS A 155 -45.12 -1.40 83.56
CA LYS A 155 -46.47 -0.81 83.63
C LYS A 155 -47.48 -1.77 84.26
N SER A 156 -47.37 -3.07 83.96
CA SER A 156 -48.14 -4.12 84.62
C SER A 156 -47.89 -4.18 86.13
N ILE A 157 -46.62 -4.05 86.55
CA ILE A 157 -46.22 -4.03 87.97
C ILE A 157 -46.56 -2.67 88.64
N CYS A 158 -46.56 -1.56 87.90
CA CYS A 158 -46.88 -0.21 88.37
C CYS A 158 -48.35 -0.06 88.82
N CYS A 159 -49.25 -0.92 88.35
CA CYS A 159 -50.61 -1.03 88.91
C CYS A 159 -50.62 -1.48 90.39
N PHE A 160 -49.52 -2.03 90.91
CA PHE A 160 -49.37 -2.52 92.28
C PHE A 160 -48.56 -1.60 93.22
N VAL A 161 -47.60 -0.80 92.71
CA VAL A 161 -46.77 0.10 93.53
C VAL A 161 -46.51 1.42 92.78
N ARG A 162 -47.24 2.47 93.18
CA ARG A 162 -47.56 3.63 92.33
C ARG A 162 -46.50 4.75 92.26
N PHE A 163 -45.42 4.71 93.04
CA PHE A 163 -44.49 5.86 93.16
C PHE A 163 -43.04 5.58 92.71
N PHE A 164 -42.52 4.35 92.86
CA PHE A 164 -41.14 4.03 92.45
C PHE A 164 -40.99 3.75 90.93
N ASN A 165 -42.05 3.29 90.25
CA ASN A 165 -41.98 2.85 88.85
C ASN A 165 -42.16 3.97 87.81
N GLN A 166 -42.64 5.15 88.20
CA GLN A 166 -42.91 6.24 87.25
C GLN A 166 -41.62 6.91 86.75
N ASN A 167 -40.59 7.03 87.61
CA ASN A 167 -39.28 7.55 87.20
C ASN A 167 -38.55 6.60 86.24
N ARG A 168 -38.72 5.29 86.41
CA ARG A 168 -38.09 4.26 85.59
C ARG A 168 -38.74 4.14 84.20
N CYS A 169 -40.08 4.19 84.14
CA CYS A 169 -40.81 4.32 82.88
C CYS A 169 -40.43 5.59 82.08
N ASN A 170 -40.22 6.72 82.75
CA ASN A 170 -39.80 7.96 82.08
C ASN A 170 -38.36 7.88 81.55
N ALA A 171 -37.44 7.23 82.28
CA ALA A 171 -36.08 6.99 81.81
C ALA A 171 -36.05 6.09 80.57
N LEU A 172 -36.79 4.98 80.59
CA LEU A 172 -36.91 4.06 79.45
C LEU A 172 -37.57 4.73 78.23
N GLN A 173 -38.51 5.67 78.45
CA GLN A 173 -39.08 6.49 77.38
C GLN A 173 -38.05 7.49 76.79
N GLY A 174 -37.17 8.04 77.62
CA GLY A 174 -36.06 8.89 77.18
C GLY A 174 -35.07 8.13 76.30
N GLU A 175 -34.66 6.93 76.72
CA GLU A 175 -33.79 6.03 75.94
C GLU A 175 -34.44 5.61 74.60
N MET A 176 -35.73 5.30 74.61
CA MET A 176 -36.48 5.02 73.38
C MET A 176 -36.50 6.19 72.39
N ARG A 177 -36.55 7.44 72.88
CA ARG A 177 -36.54 8.64 72.03
C ARG A 177 -35.16 8.83 71.38
N ILE A 178 -34.08 8.64 72.14
CA ILE A 178 -32.69 8.71 71.63
C ILE A 178 -32.45 7.63 70.56
N LEU A 179 -32.89 6.39 70.81
CA LEU A 179 -32.79 5.30 69.84
C LEU A 179 -33.61 5.57 68.56
N ALA A 180 -34.76 6.23 68.67
CA ALA A 180 -35.56 6.59 67.50
C ALA A 180 -34.92 7.71 66.64
N GLU A 181 -34.22 8.65 67.27
CA GLU A 181 -33.42 9.67 66.58
C GLU A 181 -32.18 9.08 65.91
N GLN A 182 -31.44 8.20 66.59
CA GLN A 182 -30.32 7.46 65.99
C GLN A 182 -30.75 6.66 64.75
N ARG A 183 -31.91 6.00 64.83
CA ARG A 183 -32.46 5.24 63.70
C ARG A 183 -32.82 6.11 62.50
N LYS A 184 -33.28 7.35 62.72
CA LYS A 184 -33.53 8.31 61.63
C LYS A 184 -32.23 8.70 60.94
N SER A 185 -31.19 9.06 61.71
CA SER A 185 -29.88 9.40 61.15
C SER A 185 -29.24 8.23 60.39
N GLU A 186 -29.37 7.00 60.89
CA GLU A 186 -28.90 5.79 60.19
C GLU A 186 -29.66 5.53 58.89
N THR A 187 -30.98 5.78 58.88
CA THR A 187 -31.80 5.60 57.67
C THR A 187 -31.43 6.62 56.59
N GLU A 188 -31.18 7.87 56.96
CA GLU A 188 -30.71 8.91 56.06
C GLU A 188 -29.31 8.59 55.50
N LEU A 189 -28.41 8.09 56.34
CA LEU A 189 -27.08 7.62 55.92
C LEU A 189 -27.19 6.45 54.91
N CYS A 190 -28.06 5.47 55.18
CA CYS A 190 -28.31 4.35 54.27
C CYS A 190 -28.86 4.78 52.90
N LEU A 191 -29.75 5.78 52.86
CA LEU A 191 -30.27 6.32 51.60
C LEU A 191 -29.18 7.05 50.81
N SER A 192 -28.34 7.85 51.49
CA SER A 192 -27.20 8.54 50.87
C SER A 192 -26.18 7.54 50.28
N LEU A 193 -25.85 6.47 51.02
CA LEU A 193 -24.93 5.42 50.56
C LEU A 193 -25.50 4.64 49.36
N LYS A 194 -26.83 4.41 49.32
CA LYS A 194 -27.50 3.80 48.15
C LYS A 194 -27.42 4.67 46.90
N GLU A 195 -27.54 5.98 47.05
CA GLU A 195 -27.44 6.92 45.94
C GLU A 195 -26.00 7.00 45.40
N GLN A 196 -24.99 6.99 46.28
CA GLN A 196 -23.58 6.87 45.89
C GLN A 196 -23.29 5.55 45.15
N LEU A 197 -23.88 4.43 45.59
CA LEU A 197 -23.77 3.13 44.91
C LEU A 197 -24.38 3.14 43.50
N LYS A 198 -25.48 3.88 43.30
CA LYS A 198 -26.11 4.03 41.98
C LYS A 198 -25.23 4.83 41.03
N ASN A 199 -24.71 5.97 41.49
CA ASN A 199 -23.80 6.82 40.72
C ASN A 199 -22.51 6.07 40.34
N PHE A 200 -22.00 5.21 41.24
CA PHE A 200 -20.85 4.37 40.95
C PHE A 200 -21.10 3.36 39.83
N ARG A 201 -22.27 2.71 39.80
CA ARG A 201 -22.61 1.78 38.72
C ARG A 201 -22.70 2.46 37.36
N GLN A 202 -23.21 3.69 37.32
CA GLN A 202 -23.26 4.48 36.09
C GLN A 202 -21.86 4.84 35.59
N LEU A 203 -20.96 5.24 36.50
CA LEU A 203 -19.55 5.46 36.17
C LEU A 203 -18.87 4.19 35.68
N GLN A 204 -19.21 3.03 36.26
CA GLN A 204 -18.65 1.74 35.85
C GLN A 204 -19.12 1.29 34.47
N GLN A 205 -20.37 1.59 34.08
CA GLN A 205 -20.87 1.40 32.72
C GLN A 205 -20.14 2.32 31.73
N ALA A 206 -20.04 3.61 32.04
CA ALA A 206 -19.32 4.56 31.19
C ALA A 206 -17.83 4.18 31.01
N ALA A 207 -17.22 3.58 32.03
CA ALA A 207 -15.86 3.03 31.93
C ALA A 207 -15.76 1.87 30.93
N GLY A 208 -16.72 0.95 30.98
CA GLY A 208 -16.79 -0.20 30.07
C GLY A 208 -16.99 0.23 28.62
N ASP A 209 -17.82 1.25 28.38
CA ASP A 209 -18.02 1.81 27.04
C ASP A 209 -16.72 2.43 26.49
N ILE A 210 -15.96 3.14 27.34
CA ILE A 210 -14.67 3.73 26.97
C ILE A 210 -13.61 2.66 26.70
N ASP A 211 -13.57 1.58 27.48
CA ASP A 211 -12.64 0.46 27.26
C ASP A 211 -12.94 -0.25 25.93
N SER A 212 -14.22 -0.42 25.58
CA SER A 212 -14.67 -0.94 24.28
C SER A 212 -14.22 -0.02 23.13
N ASP A 213 -14.45 1.29 23.25
CA ASP A 213 -14.02 2.27 22.25
C ASP A 213 -12.49 2.30 22.10
N ASN A 214 -11.74 2.17 23.20
CA ASN A 214 -10.28 2.10 23.18
C ASN A 214 -9.78 0.82 22.49
N ALA A 215 -10.44 -0.32 22.70
CA ALA A 215 -10.10 -1.56 22.00
C ALA A 215 -10.27 -1.39 20.48
N ARG A 216 -11.38 -0.78 20.06
CA ARG A 216 -11.63 -0.46 18.65
C ARG A 216 -10.60 0.52 18.08
N LEU A 217 -10.27 1.59 18.80
CA LEU A 217 -9.25 2.55 18.36
C LEU A 217 -7.85 1.91 18.25
N ARG A 218 -7.51 0.95 19.12
CA ARG A 218 -6.25 0.20 19.02
C ARG A 218 -6.20 -0.67 17.76
N GLU A 219 -7.31 -1.32 17.39
CA GLU A 219 -7.42 -2.04 16.13
C GLU A 219 -7.26 -1.12 14.92
N GLU A 220 -7.95 0.02 14.91
CA GLU A 220 -7.83 1.02 13.84
C GLU A 220 -6.38 1.53 13.72
N LEU A 221 -5.71 1.81 14.85
CA LEU A 221 -4.30 2.25 14.86
C LEU A 221 -3.34 1.15 14.36
N SER A 222 -3.62 -0.11 14.67
CA SER A 222 -2.86 -1.24 14.14
C SER A 222 -2.98 -1.34 12.61
N ARG A 223 -4.18 -1.13 12.06
CA ARG A 223 -4.39 -1.10 10.60
C ARG A 223 -3.64 0.06 9.95
N PHE A 224 -3.72 1.26 10.52
CA PHE A 224 -2.96 2.41 10.03
C PHE A 224 -1.43 2.19 10.09
N GLN A 225 -0.92 1.49 11.10
CA GLN A 225 0.52 1.15 11.16
C GLN A 225 0.92 0.17 10.05
N GLU A 226 0.04 -0.78 9.71
CA GLU A 226 0.26 -1.71 8.59
C GLU A 226 0.30 -0.94 7.25
N ASP A 227 -0.60 0.03 7.05
CA ASP A 227 -0.60 0.90 5.88
C ASP A 227 0.67 1.76 5.79
N VAL A 228 1.16 2.32 6.90
CA VAL A 228 2.42 3.07 6.93
C VAL A 228 3.62 2.18 6.59
N CYS A 229 3.63 0.92 7.06
CA CYS A 229 4.67 -0.05 6.68
C CYS A 229 4.62 -0.37 5.18
N ASN A 230 3.42 -0.54 4.62
CA ASN A 230 3.23 -0.76 3.18
C ASN A 230 3.74 0.44 2.36
N LEU A 231 3.41 1.66 2.78
CA LEU A 231 3.89 2.89 2.14
C LEU A 231 5.42 3.05 2.23
N ARG A 232 6.05 2.68 3.36
CA ARG A 232 7.52 2.66 3.48
C ARG A 232 8.18 1.67 2.53
N MET A 233 7.58 0.50 2.30
CA MET A 233 8.09 -0.43 1.29
C MET A 233 8.00 0.16 -0.11
N VAL A 234 6.93 0.90 -0.43
CA VAL A 234 6.80 1.62 -1.70
C VAL A 234 7.87 2.70 -1.83
N GLU A 235 8.15 3.47 -0.78
CA GLU A 235 9.22 4.47 -0.74
C GLU A 235 10.60 3.83 -0.99
N GLN A 236 10.86 2.66 -0.38
CA GLN A 236 12.12 1.93 -0.59
C GLN A 236 12.25 1.42 -2.04
N LYS A 237 11.16 0.90 -2.63
CA LYS A 237 11.14 0.53 -4.05
C LYS A 237 11.37 1.74 -4.95
N PHE A 238 10.77 2.89 -4.63
CA PHE A 238 11.00 4.14 -5.36
C PHE A 238 12.45 4.60 -5.28
N ALA A 239 13.08 4.49 -4.11
CA ALA A 239 14.51 4.79 -3.94
C ALA A 239 15.39 3.86 -4.79
N SER A 240 15.06 2.56 -4.86
CA SER A 240 15.74 1.60 -5.73
C SER A 240 15.60 1.97 -7.21
N CYS A 241 14.38 2.24 -7.68
CA CYS A 241 14.14 2.65 -9.06
C CYS A 241 14.87 3.96 -9.42
N LYS A 242 14.94 4.90 -8.47
CA LYS A 242 15.70 6.15 -8.65
C LYS A 242 17.20 5.89 -8.80
N ALA A 243 17.76 4.96 -8.02
CA ALA A 243 19.16 4.57 -8.14
C ALA A 243 19.44 3.87 -9.48
N GLU A 244 18.57 2.97 -9.91
CA GLU A 244 18.64 2.31 -11.23
C GLU A 244 18.58 3.32 -12.38
N LEU A 245 17.71 4.33 -12.29
CA LEU A 245 17.62 5.40 -13.28
C LEU A 245 18.93 6.20 -13.39
N GLU A 246 19.55 6.55 -12.25
CA GLU A 246 20.85 7.24 -12.25
C GLU A 246 21.97 6.36 -12.83
N ASN A 247 21.97 5.06 -12.54
CA ASN A 247 22.90 4.12 -13.17
C ASN A 247 22.69 4.06 -14.69
N LEU A 248 21.44 4.00 -15.16
CA LEU A 248 21.13 4.02 -16.60
C LEU A 248 21.56 5.33 -17.26
N LYS A 249 21.41 6.48 -16.59
CA LYS A 249 21.95 7.76 -17.08
C LYS A 249 23.46 7.74 -17.22
N GLN A 250 24.19 7.16 -16.26
CA GLN A 250 25.64 7.03 -16.34
C GLN A 250 26.05 6.12 -17.50
N VAL A 251 25.41 4.96 -17.66
CA VAL A 251 25.64 4.05 -18.79
C VAL A 251 25.35 4.74 -20.12
N ASN A 252 24.25 5.49 -20.23
CA ASN A 252 23.92 6.25 -21.43
C ASN A 252 24.95 7.35 -21.72
N THR A 253 25.49 8.00 -20.70
CA THR A 253 26.58 8.98 -20.84
C THR A 253 27.85 8.31 -21.36
N GLN A 254 28.19 7.11 -20.86
CA GLN A 254 29.31 6.32 -21.38
C GLN A 254 29.11 5.91 -22.84
N PHE A 255 27.91 5.47 -23.21
CA PHE A 255 27.59 5.17 -24.61
C PHE A 255 27.67 6.40 -25.50
N ALA A 256 27.18 7.55 -25.06
CA ALA A 256 27.29 8.80 -25.80
C ALA A 256 28.76 9.18 -26.08
N LEU A 257 29.64 9.03 -25.07
CA LEU A 257 31.08 9.26 -25.23
C LEU A 257 31.74 8.24 -26.18
N GLN A 258 31.34 6.97 -26.11
CA GLN A 258 31.82 5.93 -27.05
C GLN A 258 31.38 6.22 -28.49
N ILE A 259 30.11 6.59 -28.69
CA ILE A 259 29.58 6.97 -30.01
C ILE A 259 30.37 8.17 -30.54
N GLN A 260 30.58 9.21 -29.74
CA GLN A 260 31.35 10.39 -30.14
C GLN A 260 32.80 10.05 -30.50
N SER A 261 33.43 9.13 -29.76
CA SER A 261 34.76 8.61 -30.07
C SER A 261 34.78 7.85 -31.40
N GLN A 262 33.80 6.98 -31.66
CA GLN A 262 33.67 6.29 -32.93
C GLN A 262 33.40 7.25 -34.10
N GLN A 263 32.57 8.28 -33.88
CA GLN A 263 32.28 9.30 -34.88
C GLN A 263 33.55 10.06 -35.29
N LYS A 264 34.38 10.47 -34.33
CA LYS A 264 35.70 11.06 -34.61
C LYS A 264 36.62 10.12 -35.40
N LYS A 265 36.60 8.82 -35.10
CA LYS A 265 37.37 7.84 -35.88
C LYS A 265 36.87 7.78 -37.32
N ILE A 266 35.56 7.73 -37.54
CA ILE A 266 34.94 7.72 -38.87
C ILE A 266 35.29 9.00 -39.64
N GLU A 267 35.18 10.17 -39.00
CA GLU A 267 35.58 11.45 -39.59
C GLU A 267 37.05 11.43 -40.01
N SER A 268 37.95 10.90 -39.18
CA SER A 268 39.37 10.76 -39.53
C SER A 268 39.60 9.80 -40.71
N PHE A 269 38.80 8.72 -40.83
CA PHE A 269 38.87 7.81 -41.96
C PHE A 269 38.37 8.47 -43.25
N GLN A 270 37.28 9.24 -43.17
CA GLN A 270 36.75 10.01 -44.29
C GLN A 270 37.69 11.14 -44.73
N GLU A 271 38.42 11.76 -43.80
CA GLU A 271 39.45 12.74 -44.11
C GLU A 271 40.66 12.09 -44.79
N LYS A 272 41.18 10.98 -44.26
CA LYS A 272 42.22 10.19 -44.90
C LYS A 272 41.81 9.66 -46.28
N GLN A 273 40.54 9.30 -46.45
CA GLN A 273 40.01 8.90 -47.75
C GLN A 273 40.00 10.07 -48.74
N ARG A 274 39.57 11.27 -48.32
CA ARG A 274 39.63 12.48 -49.15
C ARG A 274 41.07 12.88 -49.49
N GLU A 275 42.01 12.71 -48.58
CA GLU A 275 43.44 12.91 -48.84
C GLU A 275 43.99 11.86 -49.82
N ALA A 276 43.57 10.60 -49.69
CA ALA A 276 43.93 9.53 -50.62
C ALA A 276 43.34 9.76 -52.02
N GLU A 277 42.11 10.27 -52.11
CA GLU A 277 41.46 10.63 -53.38
C GLU A 277 42.12 11.86 -54.01
N ALA A 278 42.49 12.87 -53.21
CA ALA A 278 43.24 14.03 -53.69
C ALA A 278 44.66 13.68 -54.15
N THR A 279 45.35 12.79 -53.43
CA THR A 279 46.67 12.28 -53.83
C THR A 279 46.59 11.34 -55.03
N SER A 280 45.55 10.51 -55.12
CA SER A 280 45.25 9.69 -56.31
C SER A 280 44.91 10.55 -57.53
N ALA A 281 44.12 11.61 -57.39
CA ALA A 281 43.85 12.56 -58.46
C ALA A 281 45.12 13.31 -58.91
N ARG A 282 46.03 13.61 -57.97
CA ARG A 282 47.34 14.24 -58.23
C ARG A 282 48.31 13.28 -58.94
N LEU A 283 48.39 12.03 -58.47
CA LEU A 283 49.16 10.95 -59.11
C LEU A 283 48.55 10.53 -60.46
N GLY A 284 47.23 10.61 -60.63
CA GLY A 284 46.53 10.39 -61.89
C GLY A 284 46.80 11.48 -62.93
N PHE A 285 47.23 12.67 -62.48
CA PHE A 285 47.79 13.71 -63.35
C PHE A 285 49.25 13.43 -63.73
N GLU A 286 50.06 12.89 -62.81
CA GLU A 286 51.48 12.54 -63.05
C GLU A 286 51.64 11.26 -63.90
N LEU A 287 50.75 10.26 -63.72
CA LEU A 287 50.68 9.03 -64.52
C LEU A 287 50.12 9.25 -65.94
N LYS A 288 49.49 10.41 -66.21
CA LYS A 288 49.09 10.81 -67.56
C LYS A 288 50.27 11.32 -68.40
N THR A 289 51.44 11.57 -67.80
CA THR A 289 52.67 11.94 -68.50
C THR A 289 53.72 10.82 -68.56
N GLU A 290 53.50 9.68 -67.89
CA GLU A 290 54.51 8.61 -67.79
C GLU A 290 53.94 7.19 -68.05
N LYS A 291 52.86 7.10 -68.84
CA LYS A 291 52.35 5.82 -69.39
C LYS A 291 52.08 5.88 -70.89
N GLN A 292 53.09 6.33 -71.64
CA GLN A 292 53.33 5.92 -73.03
C GLN A 292 54.70 5.25 -73.13
N LYS A 293 54.86 4.07 -72.52
CA LYS A 293 55.81 3.00 -72.86
C LYS A 293 55.75 1.92 -71.79
N ASN A 294 55.71 0.66 -72.24
CA ASN A 294 55.74 -0.59 -71.47
C ASN A 294 54.44 -1.00 -70.74
N GLU A 295 53.89 -2.19 -70.92
CA GLU A 295 54.37 -3.40 -71.59
C GLU A 295 53.23 -4.44 -71.60
N GLU A 296 52.99 -5.04 -72.76
CA GLU A 296 52.08 -6.18 -73.00
C GLU A 296 52.62 -7.52 -72.46
N LEU A 297 53.24 -7.54 -71.28
CA LEU A 297 53.85 -8.75 -70.69
C LEU A 297 53.45 -9.04 -69.23
N LYS A 298 52.32 -8.48 -68.75
CA LYS A 298 51.74 -8.78 -67.41
C LYS A 298 50.37 -9.45 -67.42
N ALA A 299 49.78 -9.69 -68.59
CA ALA A 299 48.39 -10.16 -68.70
C ALA A 299 48.16 -11.62 -68.27
N THR A 300 49.19 -12.47 -68.21
CA THR A 300 49.01 -13.91 -67.90
C THR A 300 49.15 -14.26 -66.42
N ASN A 301 50.00 -13.56 -65.65
CA ASN A 301 50.14 -13.79 -64.20
C ASN A 301 49.08 -13.04 -63.35
N GLU A 302 48.57 -11.89 -63.82
CA GLU A 302 47.46 -11.20 -63.14
C GLU A 302 46.12 -11.94 -63.29
N LEU A 303 45.92 -12.67 -64.40
CA LEU A 303 44.73 -13.50 -64.60
C LEU A 303 44.64 -14.70 -63.64
N GLU A 304 45.77 -15.31 -63.25
CA GLU A 304 45.79 -16.40 -62.26
C GLU A 304 45.62 -15.88 -60.83
N ARG A 305 46.19 -14.71 -60.50
CA ARG A 305 45.98 -14.04 -59.21
C ARG A 305 44.53 -13.60 -59.02
N LEU A 306 43.93 -12.97 -60.04
CA LEU A 306 42.52 -12.56 -60.02
C LEU A 306 41.57 -13.77 -59.98
N ARG A 307 41.94 -14.93 -60.55
CA ARG A 307 41.18 -16.20 -60.40
C ARG A 307 41.26 -16.76 -58.97
N CYS A 308 42.40 -16.63 -58.28
CA CYS A 308 42.51 -16.98 -56.86
C CYS A 308 41.71 -16.03 -55.97
N GLU A 309 41.78 -14.71 -56.23
CA GLU A 309 41.02 -13.70 -55.48
C GLU A 309 39.50 -13.87 -55.68
N LEU A 310 39.05 -14.18 -56.91
CA LEU A 310 37.64 -14.47 -57.22
C LEU A 310 37.14 -15.77 -56.57
N THR A 311 37.99 -16.79 -56.41
CA THR A 311 37.61 -18.04 -55.72
C THR A 311 37.52 -17.85 -54.21
N THR A 312 38.40 -17.04 -53.61
CA THR A 312 38.26 -16.63 -52.21
C THR A 312 37.00 -15.78 -51.99
N GLU A 313 36.69 -14.86 -52.90
CA GLU A 313 35.46 -14.05 -52.83
C GLU A 313 34.22 -14.93 -52.92
N LYS A 314 34.19 -15.91 -53.83
CA LYS A 314 33.10 -16.88 -53.94
C LYS A 314 32.89 -17.69 -52.65
N GLN A 315 33.98 -18.08 -51.99
CA GLN A 315 33.91 -18.78 -50.70
C GLN A 315 33.39 -17.87 -49.58
N THR A 316 33.78 -16.59 -49.53
CA THR A 316 33.23 -15.63 -48.58
C THR A 316 31.76 -15.33 -48.83
N VAL A 317 31.33 -15.22 -50.09
CA VAL A 317 29.92 -15.03 -50.46
C VAL A 317 29.08 -16.24 -50.02
N ASN A 318 29.56 -17.46 -50.23
CA ASN A 318 28.87 -18.66 -49.75
C ASN A 318 28.75 -18.70 -48.22
N LYS A 319 29.80 -18.34 -47.49
CA LYS A 319 29.76 -18.23 -46.01
C LYS A 319 28.78 -17.16 -45.53
N LEU A 320 28.69 -16.03 -46.24
CA LEU A 320 27.71 -14.98 -45.93
C LEU A 320 26.28 -15.44 -46.22
N GLN A 321 26.04 -16.19 -47.30
CA GLN A 321 24.73 -16.77 -47.61
C GLN A 321 24.30 -17.85 -46.62
N GLU A 322 25.22 -18.68 -46.12
CA GLU A 322 24.94 -19.63 -45.04
C GLU A 322 24.57 -18.90 -43.74
N ARG A 323 25.32 -17.85 -43.39
CA ARG A 323 25.03 -17.03 -42.22
C ARG A 323 23.70 -16.28 -42.32
N GLU A 324 23.34 -15.80 -43.51
CA GLU A 324 22.04 -15.18 -43.79
C GLU A 324 20.89 -16.20 -43.63
N ARG A 325 21.07 -17.44 -44.11
CA ARG A 325 20.10 -18.51 -43.91
C ARG A 325 19.94 -18.90 -42.45
N ASP A 326 21.03 -18.94 -41.69
CA ASP A 326 20.99 -19.24 -40.26
C ASP A 326 20.30 -18.11 -39.47
N LEU A 327 20.58 -16.85 -39.79
CA LEU A 327 19.88 -15.70 -39.20
C LEU A 327 18.38 -15.72 -39.54
N LEU A 328 18.00 -16.07 -40.77
CA LEU A 328 16.60 -16.22 -41.16
C LEU A 328 15.91 -17.36 -40.39
N ARG A 329 16.57 -18.50 -40.20
CA ARG A 329 16.03 -19.59 -39.34
C ARG A 329 15.86 -19.15 -37.90
N GLN A 330 16.83 -18.40 -37.36
CA GLN A 330 16.79 -17.90 -36.00
C GLN A 330 15.64 -16.89 -35.82
N CYS A 331 15.45 -15.96 -36.77
CA CYS A 331 14.31 -15.05 -36.80
C CYS A 331 12.98 -15.81 -36.86
N CYS A 332 12.85 -16.83 -37.71
CA CYS A 332 11.64 -17.65 -37.77
C CYS A 332 11.36 -18.37 -36.45
N ALA A 333 12.38 -18.96 -35.82
CA ALA A 333 12.25 -19.64 -34.53
C ALA A 333 11.83 -18.66 -33.42
N THR A 334 12.43 -17.47 -33.35
CA THR A 334 12.05 -16.45 -32.36
C THR A 334 10.64 -15.91 -32.60
N THR A 335 10.22 -15.80 -33.86
CA THR A 335 8.87 -15.33 -34.20
C THR A 335 7.83 -16.37 -33.79
N GLN A 336 8.10 -17.64 -34.04
CA GLN A 336 7.23 -18.75 -33.65
C GLN A 336 7.12 -18.86 -32.12
N GLN A 337 8.23 -18.72 -31.40
CA GLN A 337 8.21 -18.69 -29.93
C GLN A 337 7.40 -17.51 -29.39
N ALA A 338 7.53 -16.31 -29.97
CA ALA A 338 6.75 -15.15 -29.57
C ALA A 338 5.25 -15.32 -29.87
N GLU A 339 4.88 -16.03 -30.92
CA GLU A 339 3.48 -16.36 -31.24
C GLU A 339 2.89 -17.39 -30.25
N GLU A 340 3.66 -18.41 -29.87
CA GLU A 340 3.28 -19.40 -28.85
C GLU A 340 3.10 -18.74 -27.46
N GLU A 341 4.01 -17.84 -27.08
CA GLU A 341 3.90 -17.06 -25.83
C GLU A 341 2.68 -16.13 -25.85
N ARG A 342 2.38 -15.47 -26.97
CA ARG A 342 1.16 -14.65 -27.13
C ARG A 342 -0.11 -15.50 -27.02
N ALA A 343 -0.12 -16.71 -27.58
CA ALA A 343 -1.25 -17.62 -27.48
C ALA A 343 -1.49 -18.09 -26.03
N ALA A 344 -0.41 -18.45 -25.32
CA ALA A 344 -0.47 -18.82 -23.90
C ALA A 344 -0.91 -17.64 -23.01
N GLN A 345 -0.43 -16.43 -23.29
CA GLN A 345 -0.81 -15.23 -22.56
C GLN A 345 -2.29 -14.86 -22.78
N LYS A 346 -2.81 -15.07 -24.00
CA LYS A 346 -4.23 -14.90 -24.31
C LYS A 346 -5.11 -15.88 -23.54
N GLN A 347 -4.73 -17.16 -23.45
CA GLN A 347 -5.46 -18.15 -22.64
C GLN A 347 -5.49 -17.76 -21.16
N LYS A 348 -4.34 -17.34 -20.58
CA LYS A 348 -4.30 -16.86 -19.19
C LYS A 348 -5.18 -15.63 -18.96
N MET A 349 -5.23 -14.71 -19.93
CA MET A 349 -6.10 -13.53 -19.84
C MET A 349 -7.59 -13.91 -19.84
N GLU A 350 -7.99 -14.87 -20.67
CA GLU A 350 -9.36 -15.39 -20.72
C GLU A 350 -9.74 -16.13 -19.41
N GLU A 351 -8.82 -16.87 -18.81
CA GLU A 351 -9.03 -17.49 -17.49
C GLU A 351 -9.23 -16.45 -16.39
N VAL A 352 -8.39 -15.41 -16.34
CA VAL A 352 -8.53 -14.31 -15.38
C VAL A 352 -9.86 -13.58 -15.57
N HIS A 353 -10.26 -13.32 -16.82
CA HIS A 353 -11.56 -12.71 -17.12
C HIS A 353 -12.73 -13.57 -16.62
N ASN A 354 -12.66 -14.89 -16.82
CA ASN A 354 -13.68 -15.83 -16.35
C ASN A 354 -13.75 -15.92 -14.81
N ILE A 355 -12.63 -15.75 -14.11
CA ILE A 355 -12.59 -15.69 -12.65
C ILE A 355 -13.19 -14.37 -12.15
N ALA A 356 -12.81 -13.24 -12.77
CA ALA A 356 -13.35 -11.92 -12.44
C ALA A 356 -14.88 -11.89 -12.59
N LYS A 357 -15.40 -12.40 -13.71
CA LYS A 357 -16.85 -12.48 -13.95
C LYS A 357 -17.58 -13.35 -12.91
N ARG A 358 -17.01 -14.50 -12.53
CA ARG A 358 -17.57 -15.34 -11.45
C ARG A 358 -17.56 -14.63 -10.10
N SER A 359 -16.51 -13.85 -9.82
CA SER A 359 -16.41 -13.05 -8.60
C SER A 359 -17.48 -11.94 -8.58
N GLU A 360 -17.70 -11.25 -9.70
CA GLU A 360 -18.75 -10.23 -9.83
C GLU A 360 -20.15 -10.82 -9.60
N ASP A 361 -20.44 -11.97 -10.22
CA ASP A 361 -21.72 -12.68 -10.02
C ASP A 361 -21.93 -13.11 -8.56
N GLN A 362 -20.88 -13.58 -7.87
CA GLN A 362 -20.94 -13.91 -6.45
C GLN A 362 -21.18 -12.67 -5.59
N ASN A 363 -20.52 -11.56 -5.92
CA ASN A 363 -20.66 -10.31 -5.17
C ASN A 363 -22.07 -9.72 -5.33
N ALA A 364 -22.64 -9.78 -6.53
CA ALA A 364 -24.02 -9.38 -6.78
C ALA A 364 -25.03 -10.21 -5.97
N ARG A 365 -24.81 -11.54 -5.87
CA ARG A 365 -25.66 -12.42 -5.03
C ARG A 365 -25.56 -12.09 -3.55
N LEU A 366 -24.36 -11.80 -3.05
CA LEU A 366 -24.16 -11.40 -1.65
C LEU A 366 -24.83 -10.05 -1.35
N GLN A 367 -24.71 -9.07 -2.24
CA GLN A 367 -25.40 -7.78 -2.09
C GLN A 367 -26.93 -7.95 -2.05
N GLN A 368 -27.47 -8.86 -2.87
CA GLN A 368 -28.90 -9.18 -2.84
C GLN A 368 -29.31 -9.82 -1.51
N GLN A 369 -28.53 -10.75 -0.96
CA GLN A 369 -28.80 -11.37 0.35
C GLN A 369 -28.76 -10.36 1.49
N ILE A 370 -27.79 -9.44 1.48
CA ILE A 370 -27.70 -8.36 2.48
C ILE A 370 -28.95 -7.47 2.40
N ALA A 371 -29.39 -7.10 1.21
CA ALA A 371 -30.60 -6.29 1.02
C ALA A 371 -31.87 -7.01 1.53
N GLU A 372 -31.98 -8.32 1.31
CA GLU A 372 -33.10 -9.14 1.81
C GLU A 372 -33.08 -9.27 3.35
N GLU A 373 -31.90 -9.42 3.97
CA GLU A 373 -31.77 -9.45 5.43
C GLU A 373 -32.06 -8.08 6.06
N GLU A 374 -31.60 -6.98 5.46
CA GLU A 374 -31.92 -5.62 5.92
C GLU A 374 -33.42 -5.35 5.86
N LEU A 375 -34.10 -5.80 4.81
CA LEU A 375 -35.56 -5.68 4.70
C LEU A 375 -36.26 -6.44 5.84
N LYS A 376 -35.84 -7.69 6.11
CA LYS A 376 -36.38 -8.48 7.21
C LYS A 376 -36.11 -7.83 8.57
N ARG A 377 -34.93 -7.25 8.77
CA ARG A 377 -34.57 -6.53 10.00
C ARG A 377 -35.49 -5.34 10.23
N ARG A 378 -35.77 -4.55 9.19
CA ARG A 378 -36.71 -3.42 9.28
C ARG A 378 -38.13 -3.86 9.61
N GLN A 379 -38.61 -4.95 9.01
CA GLN A 379 -39.92 -5.53 9.34
C GLN A 379 -39.98 -5.97 10.81
N GLN A 380 -38.92 -6.60 11.33
CA GLN A 380 -38.83 -6.97 12.74
C GLN A 380 -38.79 -5.75 13.67
N GLU A 381 -38.06 -4.69 13.30
CA GLU A 381 -38.04 -3.42 14.05
C GLU A 381 -39.44 -2.78 14.10
N GLU A 382 -40.20 -2.80 13.00
CA GLU A 382 -41.59 -2.31 12.96
C GLU A 382 -42.53 -3.16 13.83
N GLU A 383 -42.39 -4.48 13.84
CA GLU A 383 -43.15 -5.38 14.72
C GLU A 383 -42.86 -5.11 16.20
N VAL A 384 -41.58 -4.96 16.57
CA VAL A 384 -41.17 -4.63 17.93
C VAL A 384 -41.73 -3.26 18.35
N HIS A 385 -41.72 -2.28 17.45
CA HIS A 385 -42.31 -0.97 17.70
C HIS A 385 -43.82 -1.07 17.96
N CYS A 386 -44.56 -1.84 17.14
CA CYS A 386 -45.99 -2.08 17.33
C CYS A 386 -46.29 -2.78 18.68
N LEU A 387 -45.49 -3.79 19.04
CA LEU A 387 -45.62 -4.49 20.31
C LEU A 387 -45.31 -3.58 21.50
N SER A 388 -44.30 -2.72 21.38
CA SER A 388 -43.93 -1.74 22.41
C SER A 388 -45.04 -0.72 22.64
N HIS A 389 -45.65 -0.22 21.55
CA HIS A 389 -46.82 0.67 21.66
C HIS A 389 -48.00 -0.03 22.34
N ARG A 390 -48.25 -1.30 22.01
CA ARG A 390 -49.32 -2.08 22.63
C ARG A 390 -49.07 -2.35 24.11
N LEU A 391 -47.82 -2.59 24.49
CA LEU A 391 -47.42 -2.73 25.88
C LEU A 391 -47.71 -1.44 26.67
N ALA A 392 -47.30 -0.28 26.13
CA ALA A 392 -47.57 1.02 26.75
C ALA A 392 -49.07 1.29 26.91
N GLU A 393 -49.91 0.94 25.92
CA GLU A 393 -51.37 1.04 26.06
C GLU A 393 -51.93 0.18 27.20
N LEU A 394 -51.40 -1.04 27.37
CA LEU A 394 -51.83 -1.96 28.43
C LEU A 394 -51.39 -1.48 29.80
N GLU A 395 -50.17 -0.97 29.93
CA GLU A 395 -49.67 -0.35 31.15
C GLU A 395 -50.54 0.84 31.56
N LEU A 396 -50.91 1.70 30.61
CA LEU A 396 -51.77 2.86 30.86
C LEU A 396 -53.16 2.42 31.35
N LYS A 397 -53.75 1.39 30.75
CA LYS A 397 -55.02 0.79 31.21
C LYS A 397 -54.92 0.17 32.60
N LEU A 398 -53.81 -0.51 32.92
CA LEU A 398 -53.57 -1.05 34.26
C LEU A 398 -53.45 0.06 35.31
N THR A 399 -52.78 1.16 34.95
CA THR A 399 -52.65 2.33 35.82
C THR A 399 -54.01 2.97 36.09
N GLN A 400 -54.86 3.07 35.07
CA GLN A 400 -56.23 3.56 35.16
C GLN A 400 -57.10 2.68 36.09
N LEU A 401 -57.05 1.36 35.90
CA LEU A 401 -57.76 0.41 36.78
C LEU A 401 -57.25 0.46 38.23
N GLY A 402 -55.95 0.67 38.43
CA GLY A 402 -55.36 0.88 39.75
C GLY A 402 -55.89 2.14 40.43
N ALA A 403 -56.02 3.23 39.68
CA ALA A 403 -56.62 4.48 40.17
C ALA A 403 -58.11 4.31 40.52
N ASP A 404 -58.88 3.63 39.67
CA ASP A 404 -60.29 3.33 39.90
C ASP A 404 -60.50 2.47 41.16
N PHE A 405 -59.63 1.48 41.38
CA PHE A 405 -59.65 0.65 42.59
C PHE A 405 -59.35 1.45 43.86
N HIS A 406 -58.39 2.39 43.81
CA HIS A 406 -58.09 3.28 44.92
C HIS A 406 -59.23 4.27 45.22
N ALA A 407 -59.91 4.78 44.19
CA ALA A 407 -61.08 5.63 44.34
C ALA A 407 -62.26 4.90 45.01
N GLN A 408 -62.50 3.64 44.65
CA GLN A 408 -63.52 2.79 45.28
C GLN A 408 -63.15 2.38 46.73
N SER A 409 -61.86 2.15 47.01
CA SER A 409 -61.39 1.85 48.37
C SER A 409 -61.49 3.06 49.32
N GLY A 410 -61.32 4.28 48.78
CA GLY A 410 -61.50 5.54 49.52
C GLY A 410 -62.94 5.77 49.98
N THR A 411 -63.91 5.47 49.12
CA THR A 411 -65.35 5.62 49.41
C THR A 411 -65.83 4.64 50.49
N LEU A 412 -65.30 3.41 50.52
CA LEU A 412 -65.62 2.42 51.56
C LEU A 412 -65.09 2.80 52.95
N ARG A 413 -63.92 3.44 53.06
CA ARG A 413 -63.37 3.88 54.35
C ARG A 413 -64.12 5.06 54.96
N SER A 414 -64.70 5.93 54.16
CA SER A 414 -65.52 7.05 54.64
C SER A 414 -66.91 6.65 55.17
N ALA A 415 -67.40 5.44 54.86
CA ALA A 415 -68.69 4.95 55.34
C ALA A 415 -68.63 4.27 56.72
N GLN A 416 -67.43 4.04 57.27
CA GLN A 416 -67.23 3.21 58.48
C GLN A 416 -66.89 4.00 59.75
N VAL A 417 -66.93 5.33 59.71
CA VAL A 417 -66.62 6.21 60.85
C VAL A 417 -67.81 7.11 61.13
N GLY A 418 -68.78 6.61 61.89
CA GLY A 418 -69.90 7.44 62.33
C GLY A 418 -70.99 6.70 63.10
N SER A 419 -70.72 6.30 64.35
CA SER A 419 -71.72 6.31 65.43
C SER A 419 -71.09 5.94 66.78
N THR A 420 -70.81 6.94 67.63
CA THR A 420 -70.74 6.77 69.09
C THR A 420 -71.62 7.82 69.71
N ALA A 421 -72.83 7.41 70.14
CA ALA A 421 -73.74 8.22 70.94
C ALA A 421 -73.77 7.68 72.38
N THR A 422 -73.43 8.56 73.31
CA THR A 422 -73.49 8.44 74.77
C THR A 422 -74.93 8.38 75.28
N GLY A 423 -75.19 7.62 76.36
CA GLY A 423 -76.35 7.90 77.22
C GLY A 423 -76.75 6.82 78.23
N HIS A 424 -76.75 7.24 79.50
CA HIS A 424 -77.60 6.82 80.63
C HIS A 424 -77.10 5.76 81.62
N CYS A 425 -76.97 6.25 82.85
CA CYS A 425 -76.66 5.60 84.11
C CYS A 425 -77.94 5.09 84.77
N HIS A 426 -78.03 3.79 85.07
CA HIS A 426 -78.95 3.23 86.08
C HIS A 426 -78.17 2.31 87.02
N GLN A 427 -78.47 2.45 88.31
CA GLN A 427 -77.94 1.65 89.41
C GLN A 427 -78.31 0.18 89.20
N PHE A 428 -77.30 -0.70 89.13
CA PHE A 428 -77.50 -2.15 89.18
C PHE A 428 -76.73 -2.76 90.34
N SER A 429 -77.28 -3.86 90.86
CA SER A 429 -76.80 -4.57 92.03
C SER A 429 -75.42 -5.21 91.79
N HIS A 430 -74.66 -5.40 92.86
CA HIS A 430 -73.27 -5.91 92.85
C HIS A 430 -73.07 -7.30 92.20
N LYS A 431 -74.13 -8.04 91.83
CA LYS A 431 -74.02 -9.36 91.15
C LYS A 431 -74.14 -9.29 89.63
N GLU A 432 -74.73 -8.24 89.05
CA GLU A 432 -74.89 -8.10 87.59
C GLU A 432 -73.69 -7.41 86.93
N THR A 433 -72.95 -6.61 87.71
CA THR A 433 -71.73 -5.92 87.28
C THR A 433 -70.59 -6.88 86.94
N GLU A 434 -70.44 -8.00 87.66
CA GLU A 434 -69.42 -9.01 87.33
C GLU A 434 -69.71 -9.76 86.02
N HIS A 435 -70.98 -10.09 85.74
CA HIS A 435 -71.34 -10.76 84.49
C HIS A 435 -71.20 -9.84 83.28
N HIS A 436 -71.55 -8.55 83.41
CA HIS A 436 -71.31 -7.56 82.38
C HIS A 436 -69.82 -7.26 82.18
N LEU A 437 -69.02 -7.21 83.24
CA LEU A 437 -67.56 -7.05 83.11
C LEU A 437 -66.91 -8.26 82.42
N ARG A 438 -67.31 -9.50 82.75
CA ARG A 438 -66.81 -10.70 82.04
C ARG A 438 -67.25 -10.76 80.58
N ALA A 439 -68.49 -10.34 80.27
CA ALA A 439 -68.98 -10.28 78.90
C ALA A 439 -68.27 -9.18 78.07
N LEU A 440 -68.02 -8.01 78.66
CA LEU A 440 -67.24 -6.94 78.05
C LEU A 440 -65.78 -7.37 77.84
N GLN A 441 -65.18 -8.07 78.81
CA GLN A 441 -63.81 -8.55 78.71
C GLN A 441 -63.67 -9.65 77.64
N ALA A 442 -64.65 -10.54 77.50
CA ALA A 442 -64.70 -11.52 76.41
C ALA A 442 -64.86 -10.83 75.03
N MET A 443 -65.67 -9.78 74.95
CA MET A 443 -65.87 -9.01 73.72
C MET A 443 -64.60 -8.25 73.31
N ILE A 444 -63.89 -7.66 74.27
CA ILE A 444 -62.60 -7.00 74.05
C ILE A 444 -61.55 -8.01 73.57
N SER A 445 -61.46 -9.20 74.18
CA SER A 445 -60.53 -10.24 73.75
C SER A 445 -60.81 -10.73 72.32
N VAL A 446 -62.08 -10.93 71.96
CA VAL A 446 -62.46 -11.30 70.58
C VAL A 446 -62.13 -10.18 69.59
N GLN A 447 -62.35 -8.93 69.98
CA GLN A 447 -62.04 -7.77 69.14
C GLN A 447 -60.52 -7.59 68.95
N GLU A 448 -59.71 -7.86 69.97
CA GLU A 448 -58.25 -7.88 69.87
C GLU A 448 -57.75 -9.04 69.00
N GLU A 449 -58.37 -10.22 69.10
CA GLU A 449 -58.02 -11.37 68.26
C GLU A 449 -58.33 -11.11 66.78
N VAL A 450 -59.48 -10.49 66.47
CA VAL A 450 -59.82 -10.06 65.11
C VAL A 450 -58.83 -9.00 64.61
N ARG A 451 -58.49 -8.00 65.44
CA ARG A 451 -57.50 -6.97 65.09
C ARG A 451 -56.11 -7.57 64.80
N LEU A 452 -55.68 -8.56 65.59
CA LEU A 452 -54.42 -9.27 65.38
C LEU A 452 -54.44 -10.10 64.09
N LYS A 453 -55.54 -10.79 63.79
CA LYS A 453 -55.70 -11.52 62.52
C LYS A 453 -55.69 -10.59 61.32
N GLU A 454 -56.37 -9.45 61.38
CA GLU A 454 -56.32 -8.44 60.32
C GLU A 454 -54.92 -7.85 60.13
N GLN A 455 -54.21 -7.55 61.23
CA GLN A 455 -52.83 -7.07 61.17
C GLN A 455 -51.90 -8.12 60.54
N THR A 456 -52.06 -9.39 60.92
CA THR A 456 -51.28 -10.51 60.35
C THR A 456 -51.53 -10.67 58.86
N ILE A 457 -52.78 -10.54 58.39
CA ILE A 457 -53.12 -10.60 56.96
C ILE A 457 -52.48 -9.43 56.21
N ARG A 458 -52.54 -8.21 56.77
CA ARG A 458 -51.90 -7.02 56.17
C ARG A 458 -50.39 -7.18 56.07
N ASP A 459 -49.74 -7.68 57.12
CA ASP A 459 -48.30 -7.92 57.15
C ASP A 459 -47.89 -9.02 56.17
N ALA A 460 -48.68 -10.09 56.05
CA ALA A 460 -48.48 -11.14 55.05
C ALA A 460 -48.61 -10.60 53.63
N THR A 461 -49.59 -9.74 53.36
CA THR A 461 -49.80 -9.14 52.02
C THR A 461 -48.68 -8.15 51.68
N ALA A 462 -48.17 -7.40 52.66
CA ALA A 462 -47.02 -6.51 52.48
C ALA A 462 -45.72 -7.29 52.20
N SER A 463 -45.53 -8.42 52.89
CA SER A 463 -44.42 -9.35 52.64
C SER A 463 -44.51 -9.95 51.24
N GLU A 464 -45.70 -10.42 50.83
CA GLU A 464 -45.93 -10.97 49.49
C GLU A 464 -45.64 -9.96 48.39
N LYS A 465 -46.09 -8.70 48.53
CA LYS A 465 -45.76 -7.62 47.58
C LYS A 465 -44.25 -7.39 47.48
N THR A 466 -43.56 -7.36 48.62
CA THR A 466 -42.10 -7.17 48.67
C THR A 466 -41.37 -8.33 47.99
N LEU A 467 -41.82 -9.57 48.21
CA LEU A 467 -41.26 -10.75 47.57
C LEU A 467 -41.52 -10.76 46.06
N ARG A 468 -42.71 -10.35 45.60
CA ARG A 468 -43.01 -10.20 44.17
C ARG A 468 -42.15 -9.14 43.49
N THR A 469 -41.93 -7.99 44.13
CA THR A 469 -41.03 -6.95 43.60
C THR A 469 -39.58 -7.43 43.53
N ARG A 470 -39.12 -8.22 44.52
CA ARG A 470 -37.80 -8.85 44.48
C ARG A 470 -37.69 -9.89 43.37
N LEU A 471 -38.73 -10.69 43.16
CA LEU A 471 -38.78 -11.70 42.11
C LEU A 471 -38.69 -11.06 40.71
N LEU A 472 -39.50 -10.04 40.44
CA LEU A 472 -39.45 -9.26 39.20
C LEU A 472 -38.05 -8.70 38.95
N LYS A 473 -37.43 -8.12 39.98
CA LYS A 473 -36.08 -7.58 39.87
C LYS A 473 -35.03 -8.67 39.57
N THR A 474 -35.16 -9.85 40.18
CA THR A 474 -34.28 -10.97 39.87
C THR A 474 -34.50 -11.52 38.46
N GLU A 475 -35.74 -11.48 37.94
CA GLU A 475 -36.04 -11.86 36.55
C GLU A 475 -35.44 -10.87 35.55
N GLU A 476 -35.51 -9.57 35.83
CA GLU A 476 -34.84 -8.52 35.05
C GLU A 476 -33.31 -8.69 35.05
N ASP A 477 -32.71 -8.90 36.22
CA ASP A 477 -31.26 -9.12 36.36
C ASP A 477 -30.82 -10.40 35.61
N LEU A 478 -31.63 -11.45 35.64
CA LEU A 478 -31.36 -12.71 34.94
C LEU A 478 -31.48 -12.56 33.42
N SER A 479 -32.45 -11.77 32.94
CA SER A 479 -32.57 -11.40 31.53
C SER A 479 -31.34 -10.63 31.05
N ALA A 480 -30.87 -9.64 31.81
CA ALA A 480 -29.66 -8.89 31.50
C ALA A 480 -28.41 -9.80 31.45
N CYS A 481 -28.29 -10.77 32.36
CA CYS A 481 -27.19 -11.74 32.34
C CYS A 481 -27.22 -12.64 31.11
N GLN A 482 -28.40 -13.05 30.64
CA GLN A 482 -28.55 -13.84 29.41
C GLN A 482 -28.15 -13.05 28.16
N GLU A 483 -28.45 -11.75 28.11
CA GLU A 483 -27.99 -10.88 27.02
C GLU A 483 -26.47 -10.75 27.00
N ILE A 484 -25.85 -10.53 28.17
CA ILE A 484 -24.39 -10.49 28.30
C ILE A 484 -23.75 -11.81 27.83
N MET A 485 -24.33 -12.95 28.20
CA MET A 485 -23.84 -14.26 27.73
C MET A 485 -23.89 -14.39 26.20
N LYS A 486 -24.97 -13.94 25.55
CA LYS A 486 -25.08 -13.97 24.08
C LYS A 486 -24.04 -13.08 23.40
N VAL A 487 -23.72 -11.93 23.99
CA VAL A 487 -22.64 -11.06 23.50
C VAL A 487 -21.29 -11.78 23.62
N LEU A 488 -21.00 -12.36 24.79
CA LEU A 488 -19.75 -13.09 25.01
C LEU A 488 -19.59 -14.32 24.09
N GLU A 489 -20.68 -15.03 23.76
CA GLU A 489 -20.65 -16.14 22.78
C GLU A 489 -20.37 -15.67 21.36
N ARG A 490 -20.88 -14.49 20.97
CA ARG A 490 -20.56 -13.85 19.68
C ARG A 490 -19.10 -13.42 19.64
N ASP A 491 -18.60 -12.77 20.68
CA ASP A 491 -17.21 -12.32 20.77
C ASP A 491 -16.24 -13.51 20.72
N LYS A 492 -16.57 -14.61 21.42
CA LYS A 492 -15.81 -15.86 21.36
C LYS A 492 -15.76 -16.41 19.93
N SER A 493 -16.85 -16.36 19.19
CA SER A 493 -16.93 -16.85 17.81
C SER A 493 -16.11 -15.96 16.86
N LEU A 494 -16.14 -14.64 17.04
CA LEU A 494 -15.31 -13.68 16.32
C LEU A 494 -13.81 -13.91 16.58
N LEU A 495 -13.42 -14.09 17.85
CA LEU A 495 -12.04 -14.40 18.21
C LEU A 495 -11.54 -15.69 17.56
N PHE A 496 -12.41 -16.70 17.45
CA PHE A 496 -12.08 -17.95 16.75
C PHE A 496 -11.88 -17.73 15.25
N HIS A 497 -12.71 -16.91 14.63
CA HIS A 497 -12.56 -16.53 13.23
C HIS A 497 -11.23 -15.80 12.97
N TYR A 498 -10.91 -14.80 13.81
CA TYR A 498 -9.63 -14.09 13.71
C TYR A 498 -8.43 -15.00 13.87
N LYS A 499 -8.47 -15.95 14.82
CA LYS A 499 -7.39 -16.92 15.00
C LYS A 499 -7.13 -17.71 13.71
N VAL A 500 -8.17 -18.17 13.03
CA VAL A 500 -8.03 -18.91 11.76
C VAL A 500 -7.46 -18.01 10.66
N GLU A 501 -7.89 -16.75 10.57
CA GLU A 501 -7.34 -15.82 9.57
C GLU A 501 -5.86 -15.48 9.85
N PHE A 502 -5.46 -15.34 11.12
CA PHE A 502 -4.05 -15.18 11.50
C PHE A 502 -3.19 -16.40 11.11
N GLU A 503 -3.70 -17.61 11.31
CA GLU A 503 -3.00 -18.84 10.90
C GLU A 503 -2.81 -18.88 9.37
N LYS A 504 -3.84 -18.55 8.58
CA LYS A 504 -3.72 -18.42 7.12
C LYS A 504 -2.73 -17.34 6.69
N GLN A 505 -2.71 -16.21 7.39
CA GLN A 505 -1.80 -15.11 7.09
C GLN A 505 -0.34 -15.50 7.39
N ALA A 506 -0.12 -16.26 8.47
CA ALA A 506 1.19 -16.83 8.80
C ALA A 506 1.67 -17.83 7.75
N GLU A 507 0.80 -18.72 7.26
CA GLU A 507 1.11 -19.65 6.17
C GLU A 507 1.51 -18.92 4.89
N ARG A 508 0.75 -17.89 4.48
CA ARG A 508 1.11 -17.06 3.31
C ARG A 508 2.44 -16.35 3.48
N ALA A 509 2.72 -15.81 4.67
CA ALA A 509 3.99 -15.18 4.96
C ALA A 509 5.16 -16.17 4.87
N GLN A 510 4.97 -17.41 5.33
CA GLN A 510 5.96 -18.47 5.22
C GLN A 510 6.19 -18.89 3.75
N GLU A 511 5.13 -18.99 2.95
CA GLU A 511 5.23 -19.28 1.52
C GLU A 511 6.01 -18.18 0.77
N MET A 512 5.70 -16.91 1.04
CA MET A 512 6.44 -15.77 0.47
C MET A 512 7.92 -15.80 0.84
N ARG A 513 8.27 -16.11 2.09
CA ARG A 513 9.67 -16.29 2.52
C ARG A 513 10.36 -17.48 1.85
N SER A 514 9.61 -18.53 1.53
CA SER A 514 10.16 -19.68 0.79
C SER A 514 10.47 -19.31 -0.65
N ARG A 515 9.55 -18.60 -1.33
CA ARG A 515 9.77 -18.11 -2.70
C ARG A 515 10.91 -17.09 -2.76
N GLN A 516 11.01 -16.22 -1.76
CA GLN A 516 12.14 -15.28 -1.65
C GLN A 516 13.48 -16.02 -1.61
N ARG A 517 13.59 -17.08 -0.79
CA ARG A 517 14.81 -17.90 -0.74
C ARG A 517 15.15 -18.57 -2.08
N GLN A 518 14.13 -19.08 -2.79
CA GLN A 518 14.34 -19.64 -4.14
C GLN A 518 14.86 -18.58 -5.13
N HIS A 519 14.33 -17.36 -5.09
CA HIS A 519 14.83 -16.27 -5.93
C HIS A 519 16.24 -15.82 -5.52
N GLU A 520 16.57 -15.82 -4.23
CA GLU A 520 17.93 -15.52 -3.76
C GLU A 520 18.94 -16.57 -4.26
N GLU A 521 18.57 -17.85 -4.27
CA GLU A 521 19.39 -18.93 -4.86
C GLU A 521 19.55 -18.76 -6.38
N GLU A 522 18.47 -18.43 -7.10
CA GLU A 522 18.49 -18.18 -8.55
C GLU A 522 19.37 -16.97 -8.92
N ILE A 523 19.28 -15.87 -8.15
CA ILE A 523 20.14 -14.70 -8.31
C ILE A 523 21.60 -15.07 -8.05
N SER A 524 21.88 -15.91 -7.04
CA SER A 524 23.24 -16.37 -6.77
C SER A 524 23.81 -17.16 -7.95
N LEU A 525 23.05 -18.09 -8.51
CA LEU A 525 23.45 -18.88 -9.68
C LEU A 525 23.70 -17.99 -10.90
N LEU A 526 22.81 -17.04 -11.18
CA LEU A 526 22.99 -16.09 -12.28
C LEU A 526 24.25 -15.22 -12.09
N ASN A 527 24.56 -14.83 -10.86
CA ASN A 527 25.80 -14.08 -10.57
C ASN A 527 27.05 -14.94 -10.78
N GLU A 528 27.01 -16.23 -10.39
CA GLU A 528 28.10 -17.17 -10.65
C GLU A 528 28.31 -17.37 -12.17
N GLU A 529 27.24 -17.54 -12.95
CA GLU A 529 27.31 -17.63 -14.41
C GLU A 529 27.88 -16.35 -15.05
N LEU A 530 27.45 -15.18 -14.57
CA LEU A 530 27.96 -13.89 -15.05
C LEU A 530 29.46 -13.76 -14.78
N GLN A 531 29.91 -14.11 -13.57
CA GLN A 531 31.34 -14.10 -13.22
C GLN A 531 32.14 -15.07 -14.10
N GLN A 532 31.63 -16.27 -14.38
CA GLN A 532 32.29 -17.21 -15.28
C GLN A 532 32.39 -16.65 -16.71
N ARG A 533 31.34 -16.02 -17.23
CA ARG A 533 31.39 -15.36 -18.56
C ARG A 533 32.40 -14.22 -18.59
N GLN A 534 32.46 -13.41 -17.54
CA GLN A 534 33.46 -12.33 -17.44
C GLN A 534 34.88 -12.87 -17.44
N LEU A 535 35.15 -13.97 -16.74
CA LEU A 535 36.45 -14.65 -16.76
C LEU A 535 36.79 -15.16 -18.16
N CYS A 536 35.86 -15.83 -18.85
CA CYS A 536 36.06 -16.26 -20.24
C CYS A 536 36.38 -15.10 -21.18
N HIS A 537 35.64 -14.00 -21.10
CA HIS A 537 35.91 -12.81 -21.91
C HIS A 537 37.27 -12.17 -21.58
N GLN A 538 37.69 -12.20 -20.31
CA GLN A 538 39.01 -11.72 -19.93
C GLN A 538 40.13 -12.57 -20.55
N ASP A 539 39.97 -13.89 -20.57
CA ASP A 539 40.91 -14.81 -21.21
C ASP A 539 40.98 -14.61 -22.73
N GLU A 540 39.84 -14.37 -23.38
CA GLU A 540 39.78 -14.01 -24.81
C GLU A 540 40.54 -12.70 -25.08
N ILE A 541 40.31 -11.66 -24.27
CA ILE A 541 41.00 -10.36 -24.38
C ILE A 541 42.51 -10.53 -24.18
N ASN A 542 42.94 -11.33 -23.21
CA ASN A 542 44.35 -11.61 -22.95
C ASN A 542 44.99 -12.34 -24.15
N THR A 543 44.27 -13.29 -24.74
CA THR A 543 44.72 -14.03 -25.93
C THR A 543 44.88 -13.09 -27.13
N LEU A 544 43.90 -12.23 -27.38
CA LEU A 544 43.96 -11.22 -28.45
C LEU A 544 45.11 -10.22 -28.22
N HIS A 545 45.35 -9.79 -26.97
CA HIS A 545 46.49 -8.94 -26.63
C HIS A 545 47.83 -9.61 -26.93
N SER A 546 47.96 -10.90 -26.63
CA SER A 546 49.18 -11.66 -26.94
C SER A 546 49.40 -11.75 -28.46
N GLN A 547 48.35 -12.08 -29.22
CA GLN A 547 48.43 -12.16 -30.68
C GLN A 547 48.79 -10.80 -31.31
N LEU A 548 48.21 -9.71 -30.80
CA LEU A 548 48.52 -8.36 -31.25
C LEU A 548 49.97 -7.98 -30.93
N SER A 549 50.46 -8.34 -29.74
CA SER A 549 51.85 -8.10 -29.33
C SER A 549 52.84 -8.85 -30.21
N ASP A 550 52.55 -10.12 -30.53
CA ASP A 550 53.37 -10.92 -31.44
C ASP A 550 53.38 -10.34 -32.85
N GLN A 551 52.23 -9.83 -33.32
CA GLN A 551 52.13 -9.20 -34.64
C GLN A 551 52.92 -7.90 -34.69
N MET A 552 52.81 -7.05 -33.66
CA MET A 552 53.61 -5.83 -33.56
C MET A 552 55.11 -6.12 -33.48
N ALA A 553 55.53 -7.18 -32.79
CA ALA A 553 56.93 -7.58 -32.73
C ALA A 553 57.46 -8.01 -34.11
N ARG A 554 56.65 -8.75 -34.89
CA ARG A 554 57.00 -9.14 -36.27
C ARG A 554 57.08 -7.93 -37.21
N GLU A 555 56.10 -7.03 -37.15
CA GLU A 555 56.08 -5.81 -37.97
C GLU A 555 57.29 -4.92 -37.65
N LYS A 556 57.64 -4.77 -36.37
CA LYS A 556 58.85 -4.05 -35.97
C LYS A 556 60.13 -4.72 -36.52
N GLY A 557 60.22 -6.05 -36.45
CA GLY A 557 61.34 -6.78 -37.04
C GLY A 557 61.47 -6.55 -38.54
N LEU A 558 60.36 -6.54 -39.28
CA LEU A 558 60.33 -6.23 -40.71
C LEU A 558 60.73 -4.78 -40.98
N ALA A 559 60.26 -3.82 -40.19
CA ALA A 559 60.66 -2.41 -40.31
C ALA A 559 62.17 -2.24 -40.10
N ASP A 560 62.74 -2.90 -39.08
CA ASP A 560 64.18 -2.90 -38.82
C ASP A 560 64.98 -3.53 -39.99
N GLU A 561 64.45 -4.57 -40.63
CA GLU A 561 65.05 -5.22 -41.81
C GLU A 561 65.04 -4.29 -43.05
N VAL A 562 63.93 -3.57 -43.26
CA VAL A 562 63.79 -2.56 -44.31
C VAL A 562 64.79 -1.43 -44.08
N ASP A 563 64.91 -0.92 -42.85
CA ASP A 563 65.88 0.12 -42.49
C ASP A 563 67.32 -0.33 -42.75
N ARG A 564 67.69 -1.55 -42.39
CA ARG A 564 69.02 -2.12 -42.71
C ARG A 564 69.25 -2.19 -44.22
N SER A 565 68.24 -2.62 -44.97
CA SER A 565 68.30 -2.71 -46.43
C SER A 565 68.46 -1.33 -47.06
N HIS A 566 67.75 -0.32 -46.54
CA HIS A 566 67.84 1.06 -46.98
C HIS A 566 69.26 1.62 -46.76
N ARG A 567 69.83 1.43 -45.56
CA ARG A 567 71.21 1.83 -45.26
C ARG A 567 72.23 1.14 -46.16
N ARG A 568 72.05 -0.15 -46.48
CA ARG A 568 72.94 -0.86 -47.43
C ARG A 568 72.86 -0.28 -48.83
N LEU A 569 71.66 0.03 -49.31
CA LEU A 569 71.45 0.68 -50.61
C LEU A 569 72.10 2.06 -50.66
N GLU A 570 72.00 2.83 -49.58
CA GLU A 570 72.62 4.15 -49.47
C GLU A 570 74.15 4.07 -49.55
N VAL A 571 74.77 3.10 -48.86
CA VAL A 571 76.21 2.82 -48.97
C VAL A 571 76.61 2.43 -50.39
N LEU A 572 75.85 1.54 -51.04
CA LEU A 572 76.13 1.13 -52.42
C LEU A 572 76.00 2.30 -53.40
N ARG A 573 75.05 3.21 -53.16
CA ARG A 573 74.87 4.43 -53.96
C ARG A 573 76.08 5.35 -53.83
N ILE A 574 76.56 5.58 -52.60
CA ILE A 574 77.79 6.37 -52.37
C ILE A 574 78.98 5.74 -53.10
N GLN A 575 79.13 4.41 -53.05
CA GLN A 575 80.21 3.72 -53.75
C GLN A 575 80.10 3.84 -55.28
N LEU A 576 78.88 3.82 -55.82
CA LEU A 576 78.62 4.04 -57.23
C LEU A 576 78.99 5.47 -57.64
N ASP A 577 78.53 6.47 -56.89
CA ASP A 577 78.85 7.88 -57.12
C ASP A 577 80.37 8.13 -57.08
N GLU A 578 81.09 7.51 -56.13
CA GLU A 578 82.56 7.56 -56.08
C GLU A 578 83.22 6.89 -57.29
N ALA A 579 82.69 5.75 -57.75
CA ALA A 579 83.20 5.05 -58.93
C ALA A 579 82.97 5.86 -60.21
N GLU A 580 81.79 6.45 -60.37
CA GLU A 580 81.47 7.36 -61.47
C GLU A 580 82.38 8.59 -61.45
N ALA A 581 82.60 9.22 -60.30
CA ALA A 581 83.53 10.34 -60.16
C ALA A 581 84.98 9.97 -60.54
N ARG A 582 85.43 8.76 -60.18
CA ARG A 582 86.76 8.25 -60.59
C ARG A 582 86.86 8.02 -62.09
N ILE A 583 85.81 7.48 -62.71
CA ILE A 583 85.74 7.28 -64.17
C ILE A 583 85.78 8.65 -64.87
N GLU A 584 85.03 9.63 -64.39
CA GLU A 584 84.99 10.95 -65.00
C GLU A 584 86.33 11.68 -64.85
N ALA A 585 87.01 11.54 -63.71
CA ALA A 585 88.37 12.05 -63.51
C ALA A 585 89.41 11.40 -64.45
N LEU A 586 89.21 10.13 -64.83
CA LEU A 586 90.07 9.45 -65.82
C LEU A 586 89.81 9.94 -67.25
N LYS A 587 88.56 10.27 -67.60
CA LYS A 587 88.21 10.84 -68.92
C LYS A 587 88.80 12.23 -69.15
N VAL A 588 88.95 13.06 -68.11
CA VAL A 588 89.55 14.42 -68.20
C VAL A 588 91.09 14.38 -68.35
N ARG A 589 91.72 13.23 -68.11
CA ARG A 589 93.19 13.04 -68.19
C ARG A 589 93.69 12.50 -69.52
N ILE A 590 92.78 12.24 -70.48
CA ILE A 590 93.05 11.88 -71.88
C ILE A 590 92.74 13.12 -72.72
#